data_AF-A0A6J0J2B2-F1
#
_entry.id   AF-A0A6J0J2B2-F1
#
_cell.length_a   1.000
_cell.length_b   1.000
_cell.length_c   1.000
_cell.angle_alpha   90.00
_cell.angle_beta   90.00
_cell.angle_gamma   90.00
#
_symmetry.space_group_name_H-M   'P 1'
#
loop_
_entity.id
_entity.type
_entity.pdbx_description
1 polymer ?
#
loop_
_entity_poly.entity_id
_entity_poly.type
_entity_poly.pdbx_seq_one_letter_code
_entity_poly.pdbx_strand_id
1 'polypeptide(L)'
;MCCNSWGFFTRLVVLDGSSLSQWVHACDALDLPMLQREELDAFIDQLYKDIEKESGEFLNCEGSGLYVLQSCCNHSCIPNAETSFPENNFLLHLTALEDIEAGEEICISYLDCCQRERSRHSRNKILRENYLFTCSCPKCLAQADDADVTSDEDEEGEGETDDAELEDEMTDV
;
A
#
# COMPACT_ATOMS: atom_id res chain seq x y z
N MET A 1 -0.81 -2.46 -23.24
CA MET A 1 -2.16 -1.85 -23.19
C MET A 1 -2.81 -2.33 -21.91
N CYS A 2 -2.52 -1.65 -20.80
CA CYS A 2 -3.04 -2.03 -19.49
C CYS A 2 -4.45 -1.45 -19.32
N CYS A 3 -5.40 -2.32 -18.95
CA CYS A 3 -6.70 -2.04 -18.34
C CYS A 3 -7.48 -0.77 -18.80
N ASN A 4 -8.16 -0.86 -19.95
CA ASN A 4 -9.30 0.02 -20.24
C ASN A 4 -10.53 -0.43 -19.45
N SER A 5 -10.71 0.10 -18.24
CA SER A 5 -12.04 0.23 -17.64
C SER A 5 -12.09 1.56 -16.91
N TRP A 6 -12.74 2.53 -17.55
CA TRP A 6 -12.95 3.87 -17.03
C TRP A 6 -13.92 3.82 -15.84
N GLY A 7 -13.41 3.46 -14.67
CA GLY A 7 -14.06 3.68 -13.39
C GLY A 7 -13.39 4.86 -12.72
N PHE A 8 -14.02 6.04 -12.76
CA PHE A 8 -13.67 7.16 -11.89
C PHE A 8 -13.99 6.77 -10.43
N PHE A 9 -13.18 5.91 -9.85
CA PHE A 9 -13.21 5.66 -8.42
C PHE A 9 -12.40 6.78 -7.78
N THR A 10 -13.09 7.69 -7.10
CA THR A 10 -12.47 8.66 -6.18
C THR A 10 -11.63 7.86 -5.20
N ARG A 11 -10.30 7.89 -5.34
CA ARG A 11 -9.42 7.02 -4.57
C ARG A 11 -9.04 7.71 -3.27
N LEU A 12 -9.32 7.02 -2.16
CA LEU A 12 -8.79 7.38 -0.86
C LEU A 12 -7.29 7.04 -0.87
N VAL A 13 -6.45 8.06 -0.84
CA VAL A 13 -5.01 7.90 -0.63
C VAL A 13 -4.77 7.99 0.87
N VAL A 14 -4.21 6.93 1.42
CA VAL A 14 -3.69 6.91 2.78
C VAL A 14 -2.36 7.65 2.76
N LEU A 15 -2.17 8.58 3.68
CA LEU A 15 -0.88 9.21 3.91
C LEU A 15 0.02 8.18 4.59
N ASP A 16 0.80 7.47 3.79
CA ASP A 16 1.79 6.49 4.21
C ASP A 16 3.14 7.18 4.38
N GLY A 17 3.50 7.49 5.62
CA GLY A 17 4.75 8.17 5.91
C GLY A 17 4.78 8.74 7.30
N SER A 18 4.57 7.88 8.31
CA SER A 18 4.67 8.32 9.70
C SER A 18 5.99 9.06 9.91
N SER A 19 5.96 10.12 10.71
CA SER A 19 7.19 10.83 11.13
C SER A 19 8.33 9.90 11.58
N LEU A 20 7.99 8.73 12.15
CA LEU A 20 8.93 7.69 12.52
C LEU A 20 9.56 7.00 11.30
N SER A 21 8.76 6.60 10.31
CA SER A 21 9.24 5.99 9.07
C SER A 21 10.21 6.91 8.32
N GLN A 22 9.91 8.21 8.24
CA GLN A 22 10.84 9.19 7.64
C GLN A 22 12.16 9.29 8.41
N TRP A 23 12.11 9.25 9.74
CA TRP A 23 13.31 9.25 10.57
C TRP A 23 14.14 7.97 10.34
N VAL A 24 13.52 6.80 10.24
CA VAL A 24 14.20 5.54 9.92
C VAL A 24 14.89 5.62 8.55
N HIS A 25 14.21 6.12 7.52
CA HIS A 25 14.83 6.32 6.21
C HIS A 25 16.00 7.32 6.24
N ALA A 26 15.91 8.37 7.06
CA ALA A 26 17.02 9.29 7.26
C ALA A 26 18.20 8.62 7.99
N CYS A 27 17.92 7.68 8.91
CA CYS A 27 18.93 6.85 9.56
C CYS A 27 19.65 5.91 8.58
N ASP A 28 18.94 5.34 7.60
CA ASP A 28 19.54 4.48 6.57
C ASP A 28 20.63 5.20 5.76
N ALA A 29 20.42 6.50 5.50
CA ALA A 29 21.35 7.34 4.77
C ALA A 29 22.64 7.72 5.54
N LEU A 30 22.73 7.39 6.84
CA LEU A 30 23.93 7.65 7.64
C LEU A 30 25.04 6.65 7.30
N ASP A 31 26.27 7.14 7.14
CA ASP A 31 27.45 6.28 6.98
C ASP A 31 27.98 5.85 8.36
N LEU A 32 27.43 4.73 8.86
CA LEU A 32 27.74 4.16 10.17
C LEU A 32 28.56 2.86 10.07
N PRO A 33 29.53 2.64 10.97
CA PRO A 33 30.18 1.34 11.17
C PRO A 33 29.15 0.23 11.45
N MET A 34 29.40 -0.99 10.95
CA MET A 34 28.43 -2.11 11.02
C MET A 34 27.86 -2.36 12.43
N LEU A 35 28.70 -2.33 13.47
CA LEU A 35 28.25 -2.54 14.85
C LEU A 35 27.24 -1.47 15.31
N GLN A 36 27.48 -0.21 14.96
CA GLN A 36 26.59 0.90 15.32
C GLN A 36 25.29 0.85 14.52
N ARG A 37 25.35 0.34 13.28
CA ARG A 37 24.15 0.09 12.48
C ARG A 37 23.29 -1.00 13.10
N GLU A 38 23.87 -2.13 13.50
CA GLU A 38 23.14 -3.21 14.19
C GLU A 38 22.50 -2.74 15.50
N GLU A 39 23.21 -1.92 16.29
CA GLU A 39 22.65 -1.31 17.51
C GLU A 39 21.47 -0.36 17.20
N LEU A 40 21.58 0.44 16.14
CA LEU A 40 20.53 1.35 15.70
C LEU A 40 19.30 0.60 15.18
N ASP A 41 19.49 -0.42 14.35
CA ASP A 41 18.41 -1.25 13.80
C ASP A 41 17.66 -1.95 14.94
N ALA A 42 18.38 -2.52 15.91
CA ALA A 42 17.78 -3.13 17.09
C ALA A 42 16.97 -2.13 17.94
N PHE A 43 17.44 -0.89 18.04
CA PHE A 43 16.70 0.18 18.72
C PHE A 43 15.43 0.58 17.96
N ILE A 44 15.52 0.72 16.63
CA ILE A 44 14.37 1.03 15.77
C ILE A 44 13.30 -0.06 15.90
N ASP A 45 13.70 -1.34 15.85
CA ASP A 45 12.79 -2.47 16.02
C ASP A 45 12.08 -2.46 17.39
N GLN A 46 12.82 -2.15 18.46
CA GLN A 46 12.22 -2.05 19.79
C GLN A 46 11.26 -0.85 19.88
N LEU A 47 11.60 0.27 19.25
CA LEU A 47 10.77 1.46 19.22
C LEU A 47 9.43 1.18 18.50
N TYR A 48 9.44 0.51 17.35
CA TYR A 48 8.20 0.12 16.67
C TYR A 48 7.29 -0.74 17.57
N LYS A 49 7.86 -1.76 18.25
CA LYS A 49 7.12 -2.61 19.20
C LYS A 49 6.54 -1.85 20.38
N ASP A 50 7.32 -0.93 20.95
CA ASP A 50 6.88 -0.13 22.08
C ASP A 50 5.74 0.81 21.70
N ILE A 51 5.83 1.44 20.52
CA ILE A 51 4.77 2.32 20.04
C ILE A 51 3.51 1.49 19.73
N GLU A 52 3.63 0.38 19.00
CA GLU A 52 2.51 -0.52 18.70
C GLU A 52 1.78 -0.99 19.97
N LYS A 53 2.53 -1.34 21.02
CA LYS A 53 1.97 -1.74 22.31
C LYS A 53 1.15 -0.62 22.98
N GLU A 54 1.57 0.64 22.86
CA GLU A 54 0.93 1.76 23.53
C GLU A 54 -0.18 2.42 22.68
N SER A 55 -0.06 2.43 21.36
CA SER A 55 -1.02 3.07 20.44
C SER A 55 -1.92 2.12 19.65
N GLY A 56 -1.64 0.81 19.65
CA GLY A 56 -2.29 -0.18 18.79
C GLY A 56 -1.80 -0.11 17.33
N GLU A 57 -2.47 -0.88 16.45
CA GLU A 57 -2.08 -1.12 15.04
C GLU A 57 -2.17 0.11 14.10
N PHE A 58 -2.67 1.26 14.57
CA PHE A 58 -3.11 2.36 13.70
C PHE A 58 -2.03 3.41 13.33
N LEU A 59 -0.74 3.10 13.45
CA LEU A 59 0.36 4.08 13.35
C LEU A 59 0.75 4.54 11.94
N ASN A 60 0.28 3.85 10.90
CA ASN A 60 0.78 4.09 9.54
C ASN A 60 -0.12 4.98 8.69
N CYS A 61 -1.24 5.47 9.22
CA CYS A 61 -2.15 6.38 8.54
C CYS A 61 -2.16 7.73 9.27
N GLU A 62 -1.39 8.71 8.78
CA GLU A 62 -1.46 10.08 9.32
C GLU A 62 -2.76 10.78 8.91
N GLY A 63 -3.39 10.31 7.85
CA GLY A 63 -4.66 10.83 7.35
C GLY A 63 -5.06 10.19 6.02
N SER A 64 -6.20 10.62 5.50
CA SER A 64 -6.69 10.17 4.20
C SER A 64 -7.22 11.33 3.37
N GLY A 65 -6.96 11.29 2.06
CA GLY A 65 -7.34 12.36 1.13
C GLY A 65 -7.80 11.84 -0.23
N LEU A 66 -8.57 12.66 -0.94
CA LEU A 66 -9.03 12.38 -2.30
C LEU A 66 -8.23 13.22 -3.29
N TYR A 67 -7.43 12.56 -4.13
CA TYR A 67 -6.56 13.21 -5.11
C TYR A 67 -7.03 12.91 -6.53
N VAL A 68 -7.79 13.84 -7.12
CA VAL A 68 -8.46 13.63 -8.41
C VAL A 68 -7.48 13.29 -9.54
N LEU A 69 -6.36 14.01 -9.65
CA LEU A 69 -5.38 13.78 -10.71
C LEU A 69 -4.65 12.44 -10.54
N GLN A 70 -4.28 12.09 -9.31
CA GLN A 70 -3.65 10.81 -9.01
C GLN A 70 -4.61 9.63 -9.23
N SER A 71 -5.91 9.83 -8.98
CA SER A 71 -6.93 8.81 -9.22
C SER A 71 -7.09 8.44 -10.70
N CYS A 72 -6.51 9.21 -11.63
CA CYS A 72 -6.47 8.89 -13.05
C CYS A 72 -5.33 7.91 -13.43
N CYS A 73 -4.35 7.69 -12.55
CA CYS A 73 -3.24 6.79 -12.82
C CYS A 73 -3.64 5.34 -12.54
N ASN A 74 -3.47 4.47 -13.53
CA ASN A 74 -3.84 3.07 -13.43
C ASN A 74 -2.82 2.23 -12.64
N HIS A 75 -3.23 1.01 -12.28
CA HIS A 75 -2.36 0.08 -11.56
C HIS A 75 -1.38 -0.67 -12.48
N SER A 76 -0.13 -0.79 -12.03
CA SER A 76 0.79 -1.84 -12.48
C SER A 76 1.54 -2.44 -11.29
N CYS A 77 1.76 -3.77 -11.28
CA CYS A 77 2.64 -4.41 -10.29
C CYS A 77 4.13 -4.09 -10.55
N ILE A 78 4.46 -3.50 -11.70
CA ILE A 78 5.74 -2.86 -12.00
C ILE A 78 5.40 -1.43 -12.45
N PRO A 79 5.20 -0.50 -11.50
CA PRO A 79 4.83 0.88 -11.83
C PRO A 79 6.02 1.64 -12.40
N ASN A 80 5.74 2.66 -13.22
CA ASN A 80 6.74 3.61 -13.74
C ASN A 80 6.71 4.94 -12.98
N ALA A 81 5.76 5.13 -12.07
CA ALA A 81 5.68 6.26 -11.16
C ALA A 81 5.26 5.82 -9.75
N GLU A 82 5.64 6.60 -8.75
CA GLU A 82 5.25 6.40 -7.35
C GLU A 82 4.64 7.66 -6.75
N THR A 83 3.78 7.47 -5.76
CA THR A 83 3.19 8.55 -4.98
C THR A 83 3.90 8.67 -3.64
N SER A 84 4.24 9.89 -3.23
CA SER A 84 4.88 10.15 -1.94
C SER A 84 4.46 11.49 -1.34
N PHE A 85 4.70 11.63 -0.03
CA PHE A 85 4.44 12.85 0.74
C PHE A 85 5.74 13.37 1.37
N PRO A 86 6.71 13.85 0.55
CA PRO A 86 8.07 14.14 1.01
C PRO A 86 8.14 15.23 2.08
N GLU A 87 7.16 16.13 2.14
CA GLU A 87 7.11 17.23 3.11
C GLU A 87 6.22 16.94 4.33
N ASN A 88 5.78 15.68 4.48
CA ASN A 88 4.80 15.25 5.48
C ASN A 88 3.57 16.18 5.60
N ASN A 89 3.04 16.59 4.44
CA ASN A 89 1.90 17.48 4.33
C ASN A 89 0.85 16.86 3.39
N PHE A 90 -0.21 17.61 3.08
CA PHE A 90 -1.28 17.16 2.20
C PHE A 90 -0.94 17.28 0.70
N LEU A 91 0.31 17.57 0.33
CA LEU A 91 0.74 17.64 -1.07
C LEU A 91 1.27 16.29 -1.52
N LEU A 92 0.51 15.64 -2.40
CA LEU A 92 0.92 14.39 -3.05
C LEU A 92 1.90 14.70 -4.18
N HIS A 93 3.09 14.11 -4.11
CA HIS A 93 4.06 14.10 -5.19
C HIS A 93 3.89 12.81 -6.00
N LEU A 94 3.83 12.96 -7.33
CA LEU A 94 3.88 11.83 -8.26
C LEU A 94 5.23 11.90 -8.99
N THR A 95 6.11 10.96 -8.68
CA THR A 95 7.50 10.94 -9.16
C THR A 95 7.70 9.78 -10.12
N ALA A 96 8.36 10.03 -11.25
CA ALA A 96 8.73 8.97 -12.19
C ALA A 96 9.88 8.12 -11.62
N LEU A 97 9.74 6.80 -11.69
CA LEU A 97 10.76 5.82 -11.29
C LEU A 97 11.73 5.48 -12.43
N GLU A 98 11.29 5.71 -13.66
CA GLU A 98 12.04 5.47 -14.89
C GLU A 98 11.70 6.56 -15.92
N ASP A 99 12.46 6.62 -17.01
CA ASP A 99 12.15 7.54 -18.11
C ASP A 99 10.81 7.14 -18.76
N ILE A 100 9.88 8.09 -18.86
CA ILE A 100 8.55 7.88 -19.46
C ILE A 100 8.48 8.59 -20.81
N GLU A 101 8.29 7.83 -21.89
CA GLU A 101 8.20 8.38 -23.23
C GLU A 101 6.83 9.04 -23.53
N ALA A 102 6.80 9.91 -24.53
CA ALA A 102 5.56 10.58 -24.92
C ALA A 102 4.52 9.58 -25.45
N GLY A 103 3.37 9.53 -24.79
CA GLY A 103 2.28 8.60 -25.12
C GLY A 103 2.30 7.31 -24.31
N GLU A 104 3.30 7.10 -23.46
CA GLU A 104 3.28 6.04 -22.46
C GLU A 104 2.32 6.36 -21.32
N GLU A 105 1.69 5.31 -20.80
CA GLU A 105 0.74 5.41 -19.70
C GLU A 105 1.47 5.50 -18.36
N ILE A 106 1.09 6.45 -17.52
CA ILE A 106 1.62 6.57 -16.16
C ILE A 106 0.86 5.58 -15.27
N CYS A 107 1.57 4.60 -14.74
CA CYS A 107 1.06 3.57 -13.86
C CYS A 107 1.71 3.65 -12.48
N ILE A 108 0.89 3.50 -11.43
CA ILE A 108 1.30 3.46 -10.03
C ILE A 108 0.98 2.10 -9.40
N SER A 109 1.56 1.78 -8.24
CA SER A 109 1.15 0.59 -7.48
C SER A 109 -0.08 0.91 -6.64
N TYR A 110 -1.01 -0.05 -6.55
CA TYR A 110 -2.17 0.00 -5.65
C TYR A 110 -1.97 -0.92 -4.44
N LEU A 111 -0.86 -1.65 -4.46
CA LEU A 111 -0.45 -2.62 -3.48
C LEU A 111 0.78 -2.07 -2.77
N ASP A 112 0.89 -2.37 -1.48
CA ASP A 112 2.07 -2.05 -0.69
C ASP A 112 3.29 -2.83 -1.18
N CYS A 113 4.50 -2.43 -0.76
CA CYS A 113 5.74 -3.06 -1.18
C CYS A 113 5.72 -4.58 -0.93
N CYS A 114 5.32 -5.01 0.26
CA CYS A 114 5.22 -6.42 0.65
C CYS A 114 4.19 -7.17 -0.22
N GLN A 115 3.01 -6.59 -0.43
CA GLN A 115 1.95 -7.19 -1.25
C GLN A 115 2.38 -7.33 -2.72
N ARG A 116 3.14 -6.37 -3.25
CA ARG A 116 3.63 -6.38 -4.63
C ARG A 116 4.61 -7.52 -4.89
N GLU A 117 5.30 -8.01 -3.86
CA GLU A 117 6.24 -9.13 -3.95
C GLU A 117 5.56 -10.51 -3.82
N ARG A 118 4.35 -10.57 -3.28
CA ARG A 118 3.54 -11.80 -3.18
C ARG A 118 3.22 -12.40 -4.54
N SER A 119 2.67 -13.63 -4.54
CA SER A 119 2.31 -14.37 -5.75
C SER A 119 1.29 -13.63 -6.63
N ARG A 120 1.22 -14.00 -7.91
CA ARG A 120 0.22 -13.43 -8.84
C ARG A 120 -1.20 -13.61 -8.31
N HIS A 121 -1.47 -14.75 -7.68
CA HIS A 121 -2.76 -15.07 -7.09
C HIS A 121 -3.13 -14.06 -6.00
N SER A 122 -2.29 -13.91 -4.97
CA SER A 122 -2.56 -13.02 -3.83
C SER A 122 -2.72 -11.57 -4.27
N ARG A 123 -1.87 -11.08 -5.19
CA ARG A 123 -2.01 -9.73 -5.76
C ARG A 123 -3.35 -9.53 -6.45
N ASN A 124 -3.77 -10.47 -7.30
CA ASN A 124 -5.04 -10.35 -8.00
C ASN A 124 -6.25 -10.59 -7.09
N LYS A 125 -6.12 -11.37 -6.00
CA LYS A 125 -7.16 -11.49 -4.96
C LYS A 125 -7.47 -10.11 -4.37
N ILE A 126 -6.45 -9.43 -3.85
CA ILE A 126 -6.55 -8.08 -3.27
C ILE A 126 -7.11 -7.08 -4.29
N LEU A 127 -6.61 -7.09 -5.53
CA LEU A 127 -7.07 -6.16 -6.57
C LEU A 127 -8.53 -6.41 -6.99
N ARG A 128 -8.99 -7.67 -7.01
CA ARG A 128 -10.38 -8.01 -7.31
C ARG A 128 -11.31 -7.60 -6.17
N GLU A 129 -10.92 -7.83 -4.93
CA GLU A 129 -11.72 -7.51 -3.75
C GLU A 129 -11.86 -5.99 -3.55
N ASN A 130 -10.76 -5.25 -3.67
CA ASN A 130 -10.73 -3.81 -3.36
C ASN A 130 -11.02 -2.90 -4.55
N TYR A 131 -10.67 -3.33 -5.77
CA TYR A 131 -10.70 -2.48 -6.96
C TYR A 131 -11.48 -3.09 -8.14
N LEU A 132 -12.03 -4.30 -7.97
CA LEU A 132 -12.92 -4.93 -8.94
C LEU A 132 -12.30 -5.15 -10.34
N PHE A 133 -10.98 -5.33 -10.43
CA PHE A 133 -10.30 -5.65 -11.69
C PHE A 133 -9.23 -6.75 -11.51
N THR A 134 -8.80 -7.35 -12.62
CA THR A 134 -7.68 -8.29 -12.66
C THR A 134 -6.51 -7.65 -13.41
N CYS A 135 -5.33 -7.63 -12.77
CA CYS A 135 -4.13 -7.01 -13.31
C CYS A 135 -3.52 -7.87 -14.43
N SER A 136 -3.21 -7.21 -15.55
CA SER A 136 -2.59 -7.81 -16.74
C SER A 136 -1.25 -7.15 -17.11
N CYS A 137 -0.58 -6.53 -16.12
CA CYS A 137 0.75 -5.96 -16.32
C CYS A 137 1.80 -7.02 -16.70
N PRO A 138 2.98 -6.63 -17.23
CA PRO A 138 4.02 -7.57 -17.64
C PRO A 138 4.40 -8.61 -16.57
N LYS A 139 4.47 -8.22 -15.29
CA LYS A 139 4.71 -9.16 -14.17
C LYS A 139 3.63 -10.21 -14.05
N CYS A 140 2.36 -9.80 -14.11
CA CYS A 140 1.22 -10.70 -14.00
C CYS A 140 1.07 -11.60 -15.23
N LEU A 141 1.52 -11.16 -16.40
CA LEU A 141 1.54 -11.98 -17.62
C LEU A 141 2.67 -13.00 -17.58
N ALA A 142 3.86 -12.61 -17.12
CA ALA A 142 5.00 -13.52 -16.99
C ALA A 142 4.73 -14.65 -15.98
N GLN A 143 3.92 -14.39 -14.95
CA GLN A 143 3.54 -15.35 -13.90
C GLN A 143 2.20 -16.03 -14.17
N ALA A 144 1.67 -15.96 -15.41
CA ALA A 144 0.33 -16.46 -15.72
C ALA A 144 0.20 -17.99 -15.58
N ASP A 145 1.30 -18.72 -15.79
CA ASP A 145 1.37 -20.18 -15.71
C ASP A 145 1.86 -20.69 -14.34
N ASP A 146 2.16 -19.78 -13.40
CA ASP A 146 2.56 -20.16 -12.05
C ASP A 146 1.37 -20.79 -11.32
N ALA A 147 1.64 -21.78 -10.47
CA ALA A 147 0.61 -22.39 -9.65
C ALA A 147 -0.02 -21.34 -8.72
N ASP A 148 -1.35 -21.36 -8.61
CA ASP A 148 -2.10 -20.53 -7.66
C ASP A 148 -1.85 -21.06 -6.24
N VAL A 149 -0.68 -20.73 -5.69
CA VAL A 149 -0.31 -21.03 -4.30
C VAL A 149 -0.34 -19.75 -3.47
N THR A 150 -1.06 -19.81 -2.35
CA THR A 150 -0.96 -18.88 -1.23
C THR A 150 -0.04 -19.55 -0.21
N SER A 151 0.89 -18.81 0.39
CA SER A 151 1.58 -19.32 1.58
C SER A 151 0.56 -19.39 2.72
N ASP A 152 0.63 -20.42 3.56
CA ASP A 152 -0.32 -20.62 4.68
C ASP A 152 -0.43 -19.42 5.65
N GLU A 153 0.54 -18.49 5.63
CA GLU A 153 0.51 -17.21 6.34
C GLU A 153 -0.60 -16.23 5.88
N ASP A 154 -1.29 -16.52 4.77
CA ASP A 154 -2.31 -15.64 4.19
C ASP A 154 -3.76 -15.91 4.71
N GLU A 155 -3.98 -16.88 5.63
CA GLU A 155 -5.30 -17.23 6.19
C GLU A 155 -5.66 -16.49 7.51
N GLU A 156 -4.70 -15.86 8.21
CA GLU A 156 -4.92 -15.33 9.56
C GLU A 156 -5.56 -13.92 9.63
N GLY A 157 -6.01 -13.36 8.49
CA GLY A 157 -6.60 -12.01 8.43
C GLY A 157 -8.13 -11.94 8.41
N GLU A 158 -8.83 -13.08 8.36
CA GLU A 158 -10.31 -13.11 8.37
C GLU A 158 -10.83 -13.03 9.82
N GLY A 159 -10.71 -11.84 10.41
CA GLY A 159 -11.39 -11.49 11.65
C GLY A 159 -12.91 -11.51 11.45
N GLU A 160 -13.57 -12.40 12.18
CA GLU A 160 -15.02 -12.59 12.26
C GLU A 160 -15.76 -11.25 12.35
N THR A 161 -16.59 -10.94 11.35
CA THR A 161 -17.64 -9.93 11.53
C THR A 161 -18.73 -10.56 12.39
N ASP A 162 -18.69 -10.28 13.69
CA ASP A 162 -19.80 -10.56 14.60
C ASP A 162 -21.06 -9.84 14.09
N ASP A 163 -22.00 -10.62 13.55
CA ASP A 163 -23.40 -10.25 13.34
C ASP A 163 -24.02 -9.90 14.69
N ALA A 164 -23.98 -8.62 15.06
CA ALA A 164 -24.86 -8.07 16.07
C ALA A 164 -26.07 -7.42 15.40
N GLU A 165 -27.12 -8.23 15.21
CA GLU A 165 -28.49 -7.78 14.96
C GLU A 165 -28.90 -6.76 16.04
N LEU A 166 -28.93 -5.47 15.70
CA LEU A 166 -29.63 -4.45 16.49
C LEU A 166 -31.02 -4.30 15.90
N GLU A 167 -31.99 -4.99 16.50
CA GLU A 167 -33.41 -4.80 16.26
C GLU A 167 -33.83 -3.35 16.60
N ASP A 168 -34.57 -2.74 15.69
CA ASP A 168 -35.24 -1.44 15.81
C ASP A 168 -36.14 -1.39 17.06
N GLU A 169 -35.79 -0.57 18.06
CA GLU A 169 -36.75 -0.08 19.05
C GLU A 169 -37.21 1.33 18.65
N MET A 170 -38.24 1.35 17.80
CA MET A 170 -39.03 2.53 17.44
C MET A 170 -39.69 3.12 18.70
N THR A 171 -39.24 4.29 19.15
CA THR A 171 -39.96 5.09 20.16
C THR A 171 -40.56 6.33 19.51
N ASP A 172 -41.88 6.37 19.49
CA ASP A 172 -42.71 7.50 19.05
C ASP A 172 -42.52 8.72 19.97
N VAL A 173 -42.26 9.90 19.39
CA VAL A 173 -42.64 11.22 19.93
C VAL A 173 -43.11 12.12 18.78
#